data_AF-A0A355YLL2-F1
#
_entry.id   AF-A0A355YLL2-F1
#
_cell.length_a   1.000
_cell.length_b   1.000
_cell.length_c   1.000
_cell.angle_alpha   90.00
_cell.angle_beta   90.00
_cell.angle_gamma   90.00
#
_symmetry.space_group_name_H-M   'P 1'
#
loop_
_entity.id
_entity.type
_entity.pdbx_description
1 polymer ?
#
loop_
_entity_poly.entity_id
_entity_poly.type
_entity_poly.pdbx_seq_one_letter_code
_entity_poly.pdbx_strand_id
1 'polypeptide(L)'
;HAAAHKHVPLMEDSPNESIKNNVMGTYKTVQAADRYGVSRFVLISTDKAVNPTNIMGASKRICEMIIQMMNYRSETEFVAVRFGNVLGSNGSVIPLFKKQIEEGGPVTVTHPDIIRYFMTIPEAVSLVLQAGARARGGEIFVLDMGKPVKILDLALNLIRLSGYKPYEDIQIRFTGLRPGEKLYEELLMSEEGLTGTDNELIHIGKPIEFDETKFMRQLKELDELSRMDSPLIKEKVMEIVPTYHIKNN
;
A
#
# COMPACT_ATOMS: atom_id res chain seq x y z
N HIS A 1 6.81 2.86 -11.64
CA HIS A 1 7.61 2.90 -10.39
C HIS A 1 7.02 1.96 -9.36
N ALA A 2 7.73 0.86 -9.07
CA ALA A 2 7.30 -0.21 -8.16
C ALA A 2 8.30 -0.47 -7.00
N ALA A 3 9.33 0.36 -6.84
CA ALA A 3 10.30 0.21 -5.76
C ALA A 3 9.78 0.89 -4.48
N ALA A 4 9.68 0.11 -3.40
CA ALA A 4 9.31 0.58 -2.06
C ALA A 4 9.56 -0.53 -1.02
N HIS A 5 9.72 -0.14 0.25
CA HIS A 5 9.53 -1.03 1.38
C HIS A 5 8.04 -1.19 1.68
N LYS A 6 7.58 -2.44 1.83
CA LYS A 6 6.16 -2.79 1.99
C LYS A 6 5.81 -3.53 3.29
N HIS A 7 6.81 -3.91 4.08
CA HIS A 7 6.60 -4.69 5.29
C HIS A 7 6.18 -3.78 6.45
N VAL A 8 4.89 -3.81 6.80
CA VAL A 8 4.32 -2.95 7.86
C VAL A 8 5.12 -3.04 9.17
N PRO A 9 5.41 -4.22 9.75
CA PRO A 9 6.13 -4.27 11.03
C PRO A 9 7.54 -3.67 10.93
N LEU A 10 8.29 -4.00 9.88
CA LEU A 10 9.65 -3.46 9.69
C LEU A 10 9.64 -1.94 9.54
N MET A 11 8.64 -1.38 8.88
CA MET A 11 8.53 0.06 8.71
C MET A 11 8.06 0.75 9.99
N GLU A 12 7.23 0.10 10.81
CA GLU A 12 6.87 0.62 12.14
C GLU A 12 8.09 0.71 13.07
N ASP A 13 9.00 -0.26 12.99
CA ASP A 13 10.28 -0.28 13.71
C ASP A 13 11.32 0.68 13.13
N SER A 14 11.25 0.94 11.82
CA SER A 14 12.18 1.82 11.08
C SER A 14 11.43 2.89 10.27
N PRO A 15 10.72 3.82 10.94
CA PRO A 15 9.87 4.79 10.26
C PRO A 15 10.66 5.78 9.39
N ASN A 16 11.87 6.15 9.81
CA ASN A 16 12.76 7.02 9.04
C ASN A 16 13.15 6.38 7.69
N GLU A 17 13.39 5.07 7.65
CA GLU A 17 13.71 4.34 6.41
C GLU A 17 12.52 4.26 5.46
N SER A 18 11.29 4.17 5.99
CA SER A 18 10.07 4.29 5.19
C SER A 18 10.04 5.62 4.44
N ILE A 19 10.42 6.72 5.10
CA ILE A 19 10.46 8.05 4.48
C ILE A 19 11.61 8.18 3.47
N LYS A 20 12.84 7.82 3.85
CA LYS A 20 14.00 7.91 2.95
C LYS A 20 13.78 7.12 1.67
N ASN A 21 13.29 5.88 1.78
CA ASN A 21 13.14 5.00 0.64
C ASN A 21 11.84 5.25 -0.13
N ASN A 22 10.69 5.22 0.54
CA ASN A 22 9.41 5.30 -0.17
C ASN A 22 9.14 6.72 -0.65
N VAL A 23 9.18 7.69 0.27
CA VAL A 23 8.81 9.08 -0.02
C VAL A 23 9.90 9.77 -0.84
N MET A 24 11.11 9.87 -0.29
CA MET A 24 12.18 10.63 -0.94
C MET A 24 12.73 9.91 -2.17
N GLY A 25 12.72 8.58 -2.19
CA GLY A 25 13.00 7.79 -3.40
C GLY A 25 11.99 8.06 -4.52
N THR A 26 10.69 8.10 -4.18
CA THR A 26 9.65 8.47 -5.16
C THR A 26 9.85 9.91 -5.64
N TYR A 27 10.02 10.87 -4.73
CA TYR A 27 10.20 12.28 -5.06
C TYR A 27 11.37 12.52 -6.03
N LYS A 28 12.53 11.91 -5.77
CA LYS A 28 13.69 12.00 -6.68
C LYS A 28 13.40 11.39 -8.06
N THR A 29 12.68 10.27 -8.08
CA THR A 29 12.36 9.57 -9.34
C THR A 29 11.36 10.37 -10.19
N VAL A 30 10.35 11.00 -9.58
CA VAL A 30 9.41 11.86 -10.30
C VAL A 30 10.08 13.14 -10.82
N GLN A 31 10.98 13.74 -10.03
CA GLN A 31 11.78 14.89 -10.49
C GLN A 31 12.67 14.54 -11.68
N ALA A 32 13.26 13.33 -11.69
CA ALA A 32 14.03 12.85 -12.82
C ALA A 32 13.13 12.62 -14.06
N ALA A 33 11.96 12.01 -13.88
CA ALA A 33 11.01 11.78 -14.97
C ALA A 33 10.58 13.10 -15.64
N ASP A 34 10.23 14.09 -14.83
CA ASP A 34 9.92 15.46 -15.28
C ASP A 34 11.10 16.09 -16.03
N ARG A 35 12.29 16.12 -15.42
CA ARG A 35 13.50 16.72 -16.00
C ARG A 35 13.87 16.16 -17.37
N TYR A 36 13.64 14.86 -17.58
CA TYR A 36 13.98 14.19 -18.83
C TYR A 36 12.79 14.04 -19.80
N GLY A 37 11.64 14.67 -19.50
CA GLY A 37 10.48 14.71 -20.40
C GLY A 37 9.86 13.34 -20.65
N VAL A 38 9.77 12.50 -19.62
CA VAL A 38 9.06 11.22 -19.72
C VAL A 38 7.59 11.51 -20.06
N SER A 39 7.02 10.80 -21.02
CA SER A 39 5.62 11.06 -21.40
C SER A 39 4.63 10.70 -20.28
N ARG A 40 4.89 9.59 -19.56
CA ARG A 40 3.98 9.08 -18.54
C ARG A 40 4.71 8.35 -17.42
N PHE A 41 4.30 8.62 -16.19
CA PHE A 41 4.82 8.00 -14.98
C PHE A 41 3.70 7.35 -14.16
N VAL A 42 3.80 6.03 -13.96
CA VAL A 42 2.83 5.27 -13.18
C VAL A 42 3.45 4.84 -11.85
N LEU A 43 2.91 5.33 -10.72
CA LEU A 43 3.25 4.89 -9.37
C LEU A 43 2.38 3.69 -8.95
N ILE A 44 3.01 2.63 -8.43
CA ILE A 44 2.29 1.57 -7.72
C ILE A 44 2.02 2.03 -6.29
N SER A 45 0.75 2.10 -5.92
CA SER A 45 0.28 2.38 -4.57
C SER A 45 -0.40 1.15 -3.96
N THR A 46 -1.10 1.31 -2.84
CA THR A 46 -1.69 0.23 -2.04
C THR A 46 -2.95 0.70 -1.34
N ASP A 47 -3.88 -0.23 -1.12
CA ASP A 47 -5.02 -0.06 -0.20
C ASP A 47 -4.63 0.55 1.16
N LYS A 48 -3.45 0.22 1.70
CA LYS A 48 -2.95 0.75 2.99
C LYS A 48 -2.67 2.25 2.99
N ALA A 49 -2.63 2.90 1.83
CA ALA A 49 -2.55 4.36 1.72
C ALA A 49 -3.88 5.06 2.06
N VAL A 50 -4.97 4.29 2.13
CA VAL A 50 -6.32 4.75 2.48
C VAL A 50 -6.51 4.69 3.99
N ASN A 51 -6.84 5.83 4.61
CA ASN A 51 -7.00 5.97 6.06
C ASN A 51 -5.87 5.24 6.84
N PRO A 52 -4.60 5.56 6.55
CA PRO A 52 -3.48 4.71 6.96
C PRO A 52 -3.42 4.58 8.49
N THR A 53 -3.23 3.36 8.97
CA THR A 53 -3.00 3.07 10.41
C THR A 53 -1.56 2.69 10.70
N ASN A 54 -0.69 2.75 9.70
CA ASN A 54 0.73 2.44 9.79
C ASN A 54 1.55 3.38 8.90
N ILE A 55 2.82 3.56 9.27
CA ILE A 55 3.79 4.45 8.63
C ILE A 55 4.11 4.02 7.19
N MET A 56 4.04 2.73 6.88
CA MET A 56 4.22 2.23 5.52
C MET A 56 3.10 2.76 4.62
N GLY A 57 1.84 2.57 5.01
CA GLY A 57 0.68 3.12 4.33
C GLY A 57 0.70 4.64 4.21
N ALA A 58 1.02 5.34 5.32
CA ALA A 58 1.12 6.80 5.32
C ALA A 58 2.23 7.31 4.39
N SER A 59 3.39 6.63 4.32
CA SER A 59 4.45 6.96 3.36
C SER A 59 3.98 6.83 1.91
N LYS A 60 3.17 5.81 1.60
CA LYS A 60 2.58 5.62 0.27
C LYS A 60 1.53 6.68 -0.04
N ARG A 61 0.76 7.13 0.96
CA ARG A 61 -0.13 8.27 0.80
C ARG A 61 0.61 9.56 0.46
N ILE A 62 1.74 9.83 1.11
CA ILE A 62 2.61 10.98 0.76
C ILE A 62 3.13 10.83 -0.69
N CYS A 63 3.46 9.61 -1.13
CA CYS A 63 3.85 9.37 -2.52
C CYS A 63 2.74 9.72 -3.51
N GLU A 64 1.47 9.46 -3.19
CA GLU A 64 0.33 9.87 -4.02
C GLU A 64 0.19 11.39 -4.09
N MET A 65 0.38 12.09 -2.96
CA MET A 65 0.38 13.55 -2.93
C MET A 65 1.51 14.12 -3.78
N ILE A 66 2.70 13.50 -3.77
CA ILE A 66 3.81 13.87 -4.67
C ILE A 66 3.40 13.72 -6.15
N ILE A 67 2.76 12.60 -6.51
CA ILE A 67 2.30 12.35 -7.89
C ILE A 67 1.29 13.42 -8.33
N GLN A 68 0.32 13.74 -7.48
CA GLN A 68 -0.68 14.77 -7.77
C GLN A 68 -0.05 16.15 -7.94
N MET A 69 0.82 16.56 -7.02
CA MET A 69 1.54 17.84 -7.12
C MET A 69 2.40 17.91 -8.38
N MET A 70 3.14 16.85 -8.72
CA MET A 70 3.99 16.83 -9.91
C MET A 70 3.18 16.89 -11.21
N ASN A 71 2.00 16.27 -11.24
CA ASN A 71 1.11 16.35 -12.39
C ASN A 71 0.68 17.79 -12.71
N TYR A 72 0.46 18.64 -11.70
CA TYR A 72 0.10 20.05 -11.91
C TYR A 72 1.27 20.91 -12.41
N ARG A 73 2.51 20.43 -12.30
CA ARG A 73 3.73 21.21 -12.53
C ARG A 73 4.54 20.76 -13.75
N SER A 74 4.15 19.65 -14.36
CA SER A 74 4.92 18.97 -15.40
C SER A 74 4.04 18.67 -16.60
N GLU A 75 4.66 18.61 -17.77
CA GLU A 75 4.06 18.02 -18.97
C GLU A 75 4.03 16.48 -18.92
N THR A 76 4.77 15.87 -17.98
CA THR A 76 4.70 14.42 -17.73
C THR A 76 3.38 14.08 -17.07
N GLU A 77 2.64 13.12 -17.63
CA GLU A 77 1.42 12.61 -17.00
C GLU A 77 1.78 11.72 -15.81
N PHE A 78 1.52 12.21 -14.59
CA PHE A 78 1.79 11.48 -13.35
C PHE A 78 0.50 10.87 -12.81
N VAL A 79 0.49 9.54 -12.64
CA VAL A 79 -0.66 8.80 -12.09
C VAL A 79 -0.23 7.78 -11.05
N ALA A 80 -1.17 7.40 -10.19
CA ALA A 80 -0.99 6.30 -9.24
C ALA A 80 -2.06 5.22 -9.43
N VAL A 81 -1.72 3.97 -9.14
CA VAL A 81 -2.68 2.85 -9.15
C VAL A 81 -2.67 2.17 -7.79
N ARG A 82 -3.82 2.15 -7.11
CA ARG A 82 -4.06 1.45 -5.85
C ARG A 82 -4.69 0.10 -6.10
N PHE A 83 -4.19 -0.90 -5.39
CA PHE A 83 -4.80 -2.21 -5.30
C PHE A 83 -4.40 -2.89 -3.98
N GLY A 84 -5.09 -3.98 -3.67
CA GLY A 84 -4.88 -4.75 -2.45
C GLY A 84 -3.71 -5.74 -2.54
N ASN A 85 -3.85 -6.86 -1.83
CA ASN A 85 -2.79 -7.86 -1.78
C ASN A 85 -2.67 -8.62 -3.12
N VAL A 86 -1.46 -9.06 -3.41
CA VAL A 86 -1.17 -9.92 -4.56
C VAL A 86 -0.79 -11.32 -4.09
N LEU A 87 -1.46 -12.33 -4.66
CA LEU A 87 -1.28 -13.74 -4.33
C LEU A 87 0.17 -14.18 -4.54
N GLY A 88 0.73 -14.86 -3.54
CA GLY A 88 2.07 -15.43 -3.61
C GLY A 88 3.22 -14.41 -3.68
N SER A 89 2.96 -13.12 -3.43
CA SER A 89 4.03 -12.12 -3.44
C SER A 89 5.08 -12.37 -2.34
N ASN A 90 6.32 -11.95 -2.58
CA ASN A 90 7.43 -12.11 -1.62
C ASN A 90 7.08 -11.55 -0.24
N GLY A 91 7.38 -12.34 0.79
CA GLY A 91 7.15 -11.98 2.19
C GLY A 91 5.67 -11.85 2.57
N SER A 92 4.75 -12.42 1.78
CA SER A 92 3.32 -12.45 2.07
C SER A 92 2.90 -13.68 2.90
N VAL A 93 1.62 -13.71 3.27
CA VAL A 93 1.05 -14.74 4.16
C VAL A 93 1.05 -16.15 3.57
N ILE A 94 0.89 -16.29 2.24
CA ILE A 94 0.81 -17.61 1.59
C ILE A 94 2.14 -18.36 1.66
N PRO A 95 3.29 -17.77 1.26
CA PRO A 95 4.61 -18.39 1.47
C PRO A 95 4.89 -18.73 2.92
N LEU A 96 4.48 -17.87 3.87
CA LEU A 96 4.63 -18.14 5.30
C LEU A 96 3.84 -19.40 5.72
N PHE A 97 2.57 -19.50 5.31
CA PHE A 97 1.73 -20.66 5.64
C PHE A 97 2.27 -21.94 5.03
N LYS A 98 2.73 -21.91 3.77
CA LYS A 98 3.36 -23.07 3.14
C LYS A 98 4.59 -23.54 3.92
N LYS A 99 5.48 -22.63 4.28
CA LYS A 99 6.65 -22.93 5.09
C LYS A 99 6.26 -23.51 6.46
N GLN A 100 5.29 -22.91 7.15
CA GLN A 100 4.80 -23.42 8.43
C GLN A 100 4.20 -24.83 8.29
N ILE A 101 3.47 -25.10 7.21
CA ILE A 101 2.91 -26.44 6.94
C ILE A 101 4.01 -27.46 6.67
N GLU A 102 5.00 -27.11 5.85
CA GLU A 102 6.17 -27.95 5.55
C GLU A 102 6.99 -28.26 6.82
N GLU A 103 7.01 -27.33 7.80
CA GLU A 103 7.66 -27.49 9.10
C GLU A 103 6.80 -28.24 10.14
N GLY A 104 5.57 -28.66 9.80
CA GLY A 104 4.65 -29.38 10.69
C GLY A 104 3.73 -28.51 11.55
N GLY A 105 3.72 -27.20 11.31
CA GLY A 105 2.87 -26.22 12.00
C GLY A 105 3.42 -25.75 13.35
N PRO A 106 2.64 -24.96 14.11
CA PRO A 106 1.32 -24.46 13.76
C PRO A 106 1.35 -23.36 12.69
N VAL A 107 0.25 -23.23 11.94
CA VAL A 107 0.04 -22.07 11.07
C VAL A 107 -0.42 -20.89 11.93
N THR A 108 0.22 -19.72 11.77
CA THR A 108 -0.07 -18.54 12.61
C THR A 108 -0.98 -17.54 11.89
N VAL A 109 -2.20 -17.34 12.40
CA VAL A 109 -3.15 -16.33 11.89
C VAL A 109 -3.22 -15.19 12.89
N THR A 110 -3.24 -13.93 12.43
CA THR A 110 -3.25 -12.78 13.35
C THR A 110 -4.58 -12.65 14.09
N HIS A 111 -5.70 -12.74 13.37
CA HIS A 111 -7.05 -12.64 13.95
C HIS A 111 -8.04 -13.50 13.16
N PRO A 112 -9.05 -14.14 13.81
CA PRO A 112 -10.02 -15.00 13.12
C PRO A 112 -10.82 -14.27 12.03
N ASP A 113 -11.17 -13.00 12.28
CA ASP A 113 -11.99 -12.20 11.35
C ASP A 113 -11.19 -11.33 10.37
N ILE A 114 -9.87 -11.47 10.30
CA ILE A 114 -9.07 -10.65 9.40
C ILE A 114 -9.33 -11.02 7.93
N ILE A 115 -9.66 -10.02 7.12
CA ILE A 115 -9.95 -10.17 5.69
C ILE A 115 -8.98 -9.36 4.85
N ARG A 116 -8.65 -9.88 3.67
CA ARG A 116 -7.85 -9.17 2.67
C ARG A 116 -8.40 -9.39 1.27
N TYR A 117 -8.20 -8.40 0.42
CA TYR A 117 -8.49 -8.47 -1.00
C TYR A 117 -7.29 -9.04 -1.73
N PHE A 118 -7.53 -9.95 -2.68
CA PHE A 118 -6.46 -10.62 -3.41
C PHE A 118 -6.72 -10.59 -4.90
N MET A 119 -5.63 -10.42 -5.63
CA MET A 119 -5.57 -10.56 -7.08
C MET A 119 -4.28 -11.31 -7.45
N THR A 120 -4.24 -11.97 -8.60
CA THR A 120 -2.99 -12.59 -9.08
C THR A 120 -2.02 -11.52 -9.62
N ILE A 121 -0.73 -11.86 -9.71
CA ILE A 121 0.28 -10.95 -10.29
C ILE A 121 -0.09 -10.55 -11.75
N PRO A 122 -0.44 -11.50 -12.65
CA PRO A 122 -0.75 -11.14 -14.04
C PRO A 122 -1.98 -10.24 -14.17
N GLU A 123 -3.03 -10.48 -13.39
CA GLU A 123 -4.22 -9.62 -13.36
C GLU A 123 -3.87 -8.20 -12.92
N ALA A 124 -3.15 -8.05 -11.79
CA ALA A 124 -2.77 -6.75 -11.26
C ALA A 124 -1.89 -5.98 -12.26
N VAL A 125 -0.88 -6.63 -12.84
CA VAL A 125 0.00 -6.00 -13.85
C VAL A 125 -0.78 -5.60 -15.09
N SER A 126 -1.68 -6.46 -15.59
CA SER A 126 -2.53 -6.15 -16.74
C SER A 126 -3.39 -4.91 -16.49
N LEU A 127 -4.07 -4.84 -15.35
CA LEU A 127 -4.92 -3.71 -14.98
C LEU A 127 -4.11 -2.42 -14.75
N VAL A 128 -2.92 -2.51 -14.16
CA VAL A 128 -1.99 -1.37 -14.00
C VAL A 128 -1.57 -0.81 -15.36
N LEU A 129 -1.17 -1.67 -16.31
CA LEU A 129 -0.78 -1.23 -17.65
C LEU A 129 -1.97 -0.61 -18.40
N GLN A 130 -3.15 -1.17 -18.21
CA GLN A 130 -4.41 -0.66 -18.75
C GLN A 130 -4.82 0.70 -18.17
N ALA A 131 -4.65 0.90 -16.87
CA ALA A 131 -4.86 2.19 -16.21
C ALA A 131 -3.85 3.22 -16.72
N GLY A 132 -2.57 2.82 -16.75
CA GLY A 132 -1.48 3.60 -17.32
C GLY A 132 -1.76 3.99 -18.77
N ALA A 133 -2.29 3.12 -19.62
CA ALA A 133 -2.62 3.44 -21.01
C ALA A 133 -3.72 4.51 -21.15
N ARG A 134 -4.66 4.57 -20.20
CA ARG A 134 -5.83 5.46 -20.19
C ARG A 134 -5.63 6.78 -19.43
N ALA A 135 -4.53 6.89 -18.69
CA ALA A 135 -4.17 8.07 -17.92
C ALA A 135 -4.15 9.34 -18.77
N ARG A 136 -4.67 10.44 -18.21
CA ARG A 136 -4.58 11.80 -18.73
C ARG A 136 -3.83 12.74 -17.78
N GLY A 137 -3.32 12.20 -16.67
CA GLY A 137 -2.56 12.93 -15.66
C GLY A 137 -3.40 13.25 -14.42
N GLY A 138 -2.83 13.00 -13.25
CA GLY A 138 -3.38 13.39 -11.95
C GLY A 138 -4.32 12.37 -11.34
N GLU A 139 -4.68 11.32 -12.07
CA GLU A 139 -5.56 10.27 -11.58
C GLU A 139 -4.91 9.38 -10.53
N ILE A 140 -5.71 9.03 -9.52
CA ILE A 140 -5.45 7.88 -8.66
C ILE A 140 -6.44 6.78 -9.07
N PHE A 141 -5.96 5.81 -9.83
CA PHE A 141 -6.74 4.65 -10.21
C PHE A 141 -6.91 3.69 -9.04
N VAL A 142 -8.07 3.09 -8.91
CA VAL A 142 -8.39 2.07 -7.91
C VAL A 142 -8.91 0.85 -8.63
N LEU A 143 -8.26 -0.29 -8.42
CA LEU A 143 -8.66 -1.55 -9.03
C LEU A 143 -9.78 -2.21 -8.24
N ASP A 144 -10.77 -2.76 -8.93
CA ASP A 144 -11.72 -3.68 -8.32
C ASP A 144 -11.00 -4.99 -7.98
N MET A 145 -11.02 -5.34 -6.69
CA MET A 145 -10.35 -6.53 -6.16
C MET A 145 -11.33 -7.69 -5.92
N GLY A 146 -12.59 -7.54 -6.29
CA GLY A 146 -13.64 -8.50 -6.05
C GLY A 146 -13.93 -8.71 -4.56
N LYS A 147 -14.29 -9.95 -4.21
CA LYS A 147 -14.72 -10.30 -2.85
C LYS A 147 -13.50 -10.46 -1.92
N PRO A 148 -13.58 -9.94 -0.68
CA PRO A 148 -12.53 -10.15 0.30
C PRO A 148 -12.48 -11.62 0.75
N VAL A 149 -11.29 -12.06 1.16
CA VAL A 149 -11.02 -13.43 1.62
C VAL A 149 -10.61 -13.38 3.09
N LYS A 150 -11.22 -14.23 3.93
CA LYS A 150 -10.76 -14.44 5.31
C LYS A 150 -9.43 -15.16 5.32
N ILE A 151 -8.46 -14.63 6.05
CA ILE A 151 -7.12 -15.24 6.15
C ILE A 151 -7.17 -16.60 6.85
N LEU A 152 -8.12 -16.79 7.77
CA LEU A 152 -8.37 -18.10 8.39
C LEU A 152 -8.79 -19.14 7.33
N ASP A 153 -9.74 -18.81 6.45
CA ASP A 153 -10.20 -19.72 5.39
C ASP A 153 -9.06 -20.07 4.42
N LEU A 154 -8.21 -19.08 4.12
CA LEU A 154 -7.01 -19.28 3.32
C LEU A 154 -6.04 -20.28 3.99
N ALA A 155 -5.79 -20.14 5.29
CA ALA A 155 -4.95 -21.07 6.06
C ALA A 155 -5.52 -22.49 6.02
N LEU A 156 -6.82 -22.64 6.32
CA LEU A 156 -7.52 -23.92 6.33
C LEU A 156 -7.43 -24.62 4.96
N ASN A 157 -7.63 -23.87 3.88
CA ASN A 157 -7.55 -24.41 2.53
C ASN A 157 -6.14 -24.83 2.15
N LEU A 158 -5.10 -24.07 2.52
CA LEU A 158 -3.72 -24.46 2.25
C LEU A 158 -3.31 -25.73 3.00
N ILE A 159 -3.76 -25.91 4.25
CA ILE A 159 -3.54 -27.15 5.01
C ILE A 159 -4.16 -28.35 4.28
N ARG A 160 -5.44 -28.23 3.87
CA ARG A 160 -6.16 -29.28 3.12
C ARG A 160 -5.49 -29.62 1.80
N LEU A 161 -5.11 -28.60 1.02
CA LEU A 161 -4.44 -28.78 -0.27
C LEU A 161 -3.05 -29.42 -0.13
N SER A 162 -2.45 -29.34 1.06
CA SER A 162 -1.17 -29.99 1.37
C SER A 162 -1.34 -31.44 1.87
N GLY A 163 -2.57 -31.98 1.87
CA GLY A 163 -2.87 -33.35 2.28
C GLY A 163 -3.11 -33.55 3.78
N TYR A 164 -3.20 -32.46 4.55
CA TYR A 164 -3.39 -32.49 6.01
C TYR A 164 -4.82 -32.07 6.40
N LYS A 165 -5.27 -32.52 7.57
CA LYS A 165 -6.52 -32.10 8.19
C LYS A 165 -6.28 -30.96 9.19
N PRO A 166 -6.90 -29.77 9.01
CA PRO A 166 -6.78 -28.68 9.96
C PRO A 166 -7.26 -29.07 11.36
N TYR A 167 -6.56 -28.62 12.40
CA TYR A 167 -6.80 -28.90 13.82
C TYR A 167 -6.65 -30.37 14.26
N GLU A 168 -6.40 -31.30 13.34
CA GLU A 168 -5.98 -32.68 13.63
C GLU A 168 -4.48 -32.81 13.39
N ASP A 169 -4.04 -32.64 12.14
CA ASP A 169 -2.63 -32.79 11.74
C ASP A 169 -1.84 -31.48 11.94
N ILE A 170 -2.47 -30.34 11.63
CA ILE A 170 -1.83 -29.01 11.72
C ILE A 170 -2.73 -28.06 12.51
N GLN A 171 -2.20 -27.55 13.61
CA GLN A 171 -2.88 -26.58 14.47
C GLN A 171 -2.81 -25.16 13.87
N ILE A 172 -3.84 -24.35 14.14
CA ILE A 172 -3.84 -22.90 13.85
C ILE A 172 -3.71 -22.15 15.16
N ARG A 173 -2.73 -21.26 15.25
CA ARG A 173 -2.51 -20.41 16.42
C ARG A 173 -2.84 -18.96 16.09
N PHE A 174 -3.71 -18.34 16.90
CA PHE A 174 -3.97 -16.91 16.82
C PHE A 174 -2.88 -16.11 17.55
N THR A 175 -2.27 -15.14 16.87
CA THR A 175 -1.15 -14.35 17.42
C THR A 175 -1.54 -12.94 17.85
N GLY A 176 -2.78 -12.52 17.59
CA GLY A 176 -3.20 -11.13 17.75
C GLY A 176 -2.84 -10.27 16.54
N LEU A 177 -3.51 -9.12 16.42
CA LEU A 177 -3.19 -8.11 15.42
C LEU A 177 -1.86 -7.44 15.76
N ARG A 178 -1.06 -7.18 14.73
CA ARG A 178 0.21 -6.47 14.88
C ARG A 178 -0.03 -4.96 14.94
N PRO A 179 0.91 -4.18 15.50
CA PRO A 179 0.83 -2.72 15.49
C PRO A 179 0.60 -2.19 14.07
N GLY A 180 -0.40 -1.32 13.94
CA GLY A 180 -0.78 -0.68 12.68
C GLY A 180 -1.50 -1.58 11.66
N GLU A 181 -1.78 -2.84 11.98
CA GLU A 181 -2.54 -3.76 11.13
C GLU A 181 -4.05 -3.53 11.26
N LYS A 182 -4.76 -3.45 10.12
CA LYS A 182 -6.22 -3.36 10.09
C LYS A 182 -6.88 -4.74 10.04
N LEU A 183 -8.07 -4.86 10.63
CA LEU A 183 -8.90 -6.06 10.50
C LEU A 183 -9.45 -6.19 9.07
N TYR A 184 -9.87 -5.07 8.49
CA TYR A 184 -10.33 -4.93 7.11
C TYR A 184 -9.58 -3.76 6.45
N GLU A 185 -9.13 -3.97 5.22
CA GLU A 185 -8.55 -2.88 4.41
C GLU A 185 -9.67 -2.17 3.65
N GLU A 186 -9.50 -0.88 3.45
CA GLU A 186 -10.40 -0.04 2.65
C GLU A 186 -9.74 0.21 1.29
N LEU A 187 -10.52 0.23 0.22
CA LEU A 187 -9.99 0.58 -1.11
C LEU A 187 -10.05 2.08 -1.39
N LEU A 188 -10.84 2.83 -0.61
CA LEU A 188 -11.15 4.25 -0.82
C LEU A 188 -11.43 4.98 0.50
N MET A 189 -11.11 6.28 0.54
CA MET A 189 -11.53 7.15 1.64
C MET A 189 -12.97 7.63 1.42
N SER A 190 -13.65 7.97 2.51
CA SER A 190 -15.02 8.52 2.47
C SER A 190 -15.13 9.80 1.62
N GLU A 191 -14.08 10.61 1.60
CA GLU A 191 -14.00 11.85 0.83
C GLU A 191 -13.68 11.61 -0.66
N GLU A 192 -13.15 10.43 -0.99
CA GLU A 192 -12.78 10.05 -2.37
C GLU A 192 -13.98 9.40 -3.05
N GLY A 193 -14.69 10.17 -3.87
CA GLY A 193 -15.68 9.59 -4.79
C GLY A 193 -15.01 8.70 -5.85
N LEU A 194 -15.75 7.73 -6.39
CA LEU A 194 -15.34 6.93 -7.54
C LEU A 194 -16.02 7.40 -8.82
N THR A 195 -15.23 7.56 -9.86
CA THR A 195 -15.71 7.67 -11.24
C THR A 195 -15.38 6.37 -11.97
N GLY A 196 -16.37 5.80 -12.67
CA GLY A 196 -16.15 4.61 -13.50
C GLY A 196 -15.27 4.91 -14.71
N THR A 197 -14.64 3.88 -15.26
CA THR A 197 -14.01 3.92 -16.59
C THR A 197 -14.74 2.94 -17.51
N ASP A 198 -14.34 2.88 -18.79
CA ASP A 198 -14.86 1.89 -19.74
C ASP A 198 -14.50 0.44 -19.35
N ASN A 199 -13.57 0.26 -18.39
CA ASN A 199 -13.27 -1.03 -17.77
C ASN A 199 -13.85 -1.04 -16.35
N GLU A 200 -14.82 -1.91 -16.09
CA GLU A 200 -15.49 -2.03 -14.79
C GLU A 200 -14.54 -2.40 -13.64
N LEU A 201 -13.36 -2.95 -13.94
CA LEU A 201 -12.34 -3.31 -12.96
C LEU A 201 -11.39 -2.15 -12.62
N ILE A 202 -11.56 -0.98 -13.24
CA ILE A 202 -10.72 0.20 -13.04
C ILE A 202 -11.61 1.39 -12.78
N HIS A 203 -11.43 2.01 -11.62
CA HIS A 203 -12.10 3.26 -11.25
C HIS A 203 -11.08 4.36 -11.02
N ILE A 204 -11.54 5.62 -11.05
CA ILE A 204 -10.73 6.80 -10.75
C ILE A 204 -11.23 7.41 -9.45
N GLY A 205 -10.35 7.50 -8.45
CA GLY A 205 -10.60 8.23 -7.22
C GLY A 205 -10.47 9.73 -7.44
N LYS A 206 -11.37 10.51 -6.82
CA LYS A 206 -11.29 11.98 -6.88
C LYS A 206 -10.02 12.47 -6.16
N PRO A 207 -9.19 13.31 -6.81
CA PRO A 207 -8.06 13.95 -6.13
C PRO A 207 -8.50 14.74 -4.90
N ILE A 208 -7.71 14.70 -3.83
CA ILE A 208 -7.90 15.57 -2.68
C ILE A 208 -7.04 16.81 -2.89
N GLU A 209 -7.67 17.98 -2.82
CA GLU A 209 -6.96 19.25 -2.87
C GLU A 209 -6.16 19.48 -1.59
N PHE A 210 -4.92 19.94 -1.75
CA PHE A 210 -4.05 20.34 -0.64
C PHE A 210 -3.19 21.54 -1.06
N ASP A 211 -2.74 22.32 -0.07
CA ASP A 211 -1.84 23.44 -0.31
C ASP A 211 -0.44 22.92 -0.71
N GLU A 212 -0.10 23.06 -1.98
CA GLU A 212 1.19 22.61 -2.53
C GLU A 212 2.40 23.32 -1.90
N THR A 213 2.27 24.60 -1.55
CA THR A 213 3.37 25.38 -0.96
C THR A 213 3.66 24.86 0.44
N LYS A 214 2.60 24.63 1.23
CA LYS A 214 2.69 23.98 2.53
C LYS A 214 3.27 22.57 2.40
N PHE A 215 2.76 21.76 1.47
CA PHE A 215 3.21 20.38 1.28
C PHE A 215 4.70 20.31 0.90
N MET A 216 5.17 21.17 -0.02
CA MET A 216 6.59 21.25 -0.39
C MET A 216 7.50 21.61 0.79
N ARG A 217 7.06 22.52 1.67
CA ARG A 217 7.80 22.86 2.89
C ARG A 217 7.83 21.66 3.83
N GLN A 218 6.68 21.03 4.08
CA GLN A 218 6.59 19.85 4.93
C GLN A 218 7.44 18.68 4.40
N LEU A 219 7.52 18.50 3.08
CA LEU A 219 8.33 17.45 2.46
C LEU A 219 9.84 17.66 2.68
N LYS A 220 10.32 18.91 2.64
CA LYS A 220 11.71 19.24 2.97
C LYS A 220 12.02 18.97 4.44
N GLU A 221 11.16 19.45 5.34
CA GLU A 221 11.28 19.20 6.78
C GLU A 221 11.26 17.68 7.08
N LEU A 222 10.43 16.92 6.37
CA LEU A 222 10.33 15.47 6.51
C LEU A 222 11.61 14.75 6.05
N ASP A 223 12.24 15.18 4.94
CA ASP A 223 13.53 14.65 4.48
C ASP A 223 14.63 14.90 5.52
N GLU A 224 14.73 16.13 6.06
CA GLU A 224 15.69 16.50 7.09
C GLU A 224 15.53 15.63 8.35
N LEU A 225 14.30 15.53 8.87
CA LEU A 225 13.98 14.70 10.03
C LEU A 225 14.34 13.24 9.80
N SER A 226 14.07 12.71 8.59
CA SER A 226 14.39 11.33 8.26
C SER A 226 15.88 11.07 8.27
N ARG A 227 16.70 11.99 7.74
CA ARG A 227 18.18 11.87 7.70
C ARG A 227 18.83 12.00 9.08
N MET A 228 18.17 12.69 10.00
CA MET A 228 18.60 12.81 11.39
C MET A 228 18.13 11.63 12.26
N ASP A 229 17.43 10.65 11.68
CA ASP A 229 16.79 9.55 12.40
C ASP A 229 15.91 10.05 13.56
N SER A 230 15.19 11.14 13.32
CA SER A 230 14.40 11.81 14.35
C SER A 230 13.31 10.89 14.91
N PRO A 231 13.10 10.88 16.25
CA PRO A 231 11.98 10.18 16.84
C PRO A 231 10.63 10.82 16.47
N LEU A 232 10.63 12.09 16.04
CA LEU A 232 9.43 12.88 15.73
C LEU A 232 8.87 12.63 14.32
N ILE A 233 9.38 11.63 13.61
CA ILE A 233 9.04 11.39 12.20
C ILE A 233 7.57 10.99 12.04
N LYS A 234 7.01 10.22 12.98
CA LYS A 234 5.60 9.77 12.92
C LYS A 234 4.65 10.94 13.14
N GLU A 235 4.96 11.85 14.06
CA GLU A 235 4.20 13.09 14.28
C GLU A 235 4.23 13.98 13.04
N LYS A 236 5.40 14.12 12.40
CA LYS A 236 5.50 14.89 11.15
C LYS A 236 4.67 14.28 10.03
N VAL A 237 4.67 12.96 9.90
CA VAL A 237 3.83 12.27 8.91
C VAL A 237 2.35 12.47 9.20
N MET A 238 1.93 12.45 10.47
CA MET A 238 0.55 12.74 10.87
C MET A 238 0.13 14.19 10.54
N GLU A 239 1.05 15.15 10.63
CA GLU A 239 0.79 16.53 10.19
C GLU A 239 0.56 16.66 8.67
N ILE A 240 1.24 15.83 7.88
CA ILE A 240 1.15 15.81 6.40
C ILE A 240 -0.07 15.01 5.95
N VAL A 241 -0.36 13.90 6.63
CA VAL A 241 -1.46 12.99 6.35
C VAL A 241 -2.38 12.96 7.58
N PRO A 242 -3.36 13.87 7.70
CA PRO A 242 -4.21 13.96 8.89
C PRO A 242 -5.05 12.71 9.17
N THR A 243 -5.28 11.86 8.16
CA THR A 243 -5.95 10.56 8.29
C THR A 243 -5.03 9.45 8.81
N TYR A 244 -3.73 9.73 8.97
CA TYR A 244 -2.81 8.83 9.66
C TYR A 244 -2.94 9.01 11.17
N HIS A 245 -3.30 7.94 11.86
CA HIS A 245 -3.36 7.95 13.32
C HIS A 245 -2.27 7.06 13.90
N ILE A 246 -1.41 7.65 14.72
CA ILE A 246 -0.43 6.92 15.52
C ILE A 246 -1.21 6.12 16.56
N LYS A 247 -1.26 4.81 16.42
CA LYS A 247 -1.77 3.94 17.48
C LYS A 247 -0.66 3.80 18.53
N ASN A 248 -0.87 4.43 19.69
CA ASN A 248 -0.10 4.09 20.88
C ASN A 248 -0.52 2.68 21.30
N ASN A 249 0.43 1.74 21.30
CA ASN A 249 0.24 0.44 21.96
C ASN A 249 0.23 0.62 23.47
#